data_AF-A0A4W5JTT7-F1
#
_entry.id   AF-A0A4W5JTT7-F1
#
_cell.length_a   1.000
_cell.length_b   1.000
_cell.length_c   1.000
_cell.angle_alpha   90.00
_cell.angle_beta   90.00
_cell.angle_gamma   90.00
#
_symmetry.space_group_name_H-M   'P 1'
#
loop_
_entity.id
_entity.type
_entity.pdbx_description
1 polymer ?
#
loop_
_entity_poly.entity_id
_entity_poly.type
_entity_poly.pdbx_seq_one_letter_code
_entity_poly.pdbx_strand_id
1 'polypeptide(L)'
;MTVVSVILAIPGSEPSRISLLDSTCRPQQRDDTRALFSFRLDTCGTRVQFDYQHLTYENEITVENTIQSVEAPVKTRVTVRCVYPLSGLHKLFAYRRFEADTPGFGTILTRVPVK
;
A
#
# COMPACT_ATOMS: atom_id res chain seq x y z
N MET A 1 -9.46 -8.77 -2.31
CA MET A 1 -8.57 -8.58 -1.14
C MET A 1 -7.17 -8.43 -1.67
N THR A 2 -6.35 -7.55 -1.11
CA THR A 2 -4.96 -7.34 -1.54
C THR A 2 -4.03 -7.62 -0.38
N VAL A 3 -2.96 -8.36 -0.66
CA VAL A 3 -1.93 -8.70 0.33
C VAL A 3 -0.61 -8.12 -0.16
N VAL A 4 0.05 -7.35 0.71
CA VAL A 4 1.32 -6.68 0.41
C VAL A 4 2.28 -6.94 1.55
N SER A 5 3.48 -7.42 1.24
CA SER A 5 4.58 -7.51 2.20
C SER A 5 5.61 -6.46 1.87
N VAL A 6 6.00 -5.67 2.86
CA VAL A 6 7.06 -4.66 2.76
C VAL A 6 8.19 -5.01 3.71
N ILE A 7 9.41 -5.03 3.18
CA ILE A 7 10.64 -5.21 3.97
C ILE A 7 10.94 -3.89 4.68
N LEU A 8 11.14 -3.95 6.00
CA LEU A 8 11.34 -2.81 6.88
C LEU A 8 12.82 -2.46 7.08
N ALA A 9 13.73 -3.08 6.33
CA ALA A 9 15.17 -2.90 6.47
C ALA A 9 15.58 -1.45 6.16
N ILE A 10 15.55 -0.60 7.18
CA ILE A 10 16.06 0.77 7.14
C ILE A 10 17.26 0.80 8.10
N PRO A 11 18.50 0.96 7.60
CA PRO A 11 19.70 0.86 8.41
C PRO A 11 19.70 1.87 9.57
N GLY A 12 19.97 1.41 10.79
CA GLY A 12 20.20 2.28 11.96
C GLY A 12 18.96 2.94 12.57
N SER A 13 17.75 2.42 12.31
CA SER A 13 16.52 3.01 12.82
C SER A 13 15.48 1.95 13.19
N GLU A 14 14.78 2.14 14.30
CA GLU A 14 13.64 1.30 14.68
C GLU A 14 12.35 1.91 14.10
N PRO A 15 11.56 1.18 13.30
CA PRO A 15 10.33 1.70 12.73
C PRO A 15 9.28 1.92 13.83
N SER A 16 9.09 3.15 14.27
CA SER A 16 8.19 3.45 15.39
C SER A 16 6.73 3.40 14.98
N ARG A 17 6.40 3.82 13.75
CA ARG A 17 5.03 3.80 13.23
C ARG A 17 4.98 3.39 11.77
N ILE A 18 4.12 2.41 11.47
CA ILE A 18 3.86 1.94 10.12
C ILE A 18 2.34 1.86 9.90
N SER A 19 1.84 2.42 8.81
CA SER A 19 0.41 2.34 8.43
C SER A 19 0.22 2.51 6.92
N LEU A 20 -0.98 2.21 6.44
CA LEU A 20 -1.44 2.65 5.13
C LEU A 20 -1.79 4.16 5.15
N LEU A 21 -2.35 4.67 4.05
CA LEU A 21 -2.76 6.07 3.93
C LEU A 21 -3.74 6.47 5.04
N ASP A 22 -4.67 5.57 5.36
CA ASP A 22 -5.44 5.65 6.60
C ASP A 22 -4.59 5.12 7.77
N SER A 23 -4.27 6.01 8.72
CA SER A 23 -3.45 5.69 9.89
C SER A 23 -4.05 4.64 10.84
N THR A 24 -5.35 4.37 10.74
CA THR A 24 -6.02 3.30 11.48
C THR A 24 -5.71 1.92 10.90
N CYS A 25 -5.35 1.84 9.62
CA CYS A 25 -4.97 0.61 8.96
C CYS A 25 -3.50 0.25 9.21
N ARG A 26 -3.31 -0.62 10.20
CA ARG A 26 -2.00 -1.15 10.63
C ARG A 26 -1.67 -2.48 9.94
N PRO A 27 -0.38 -2.90 9.93
CA PRO A 27 0.00 -4.24 9.49
C PRO A 27 -0.76 -5.32 10.29
N GLN A 28 -1.17 -6.40 9.62
CA GLN A 28 -1.74 -7.57 10.29
C GLN A 28 -0.66 -8.41 10.96
N GLN A 29 0.51 -8.51 10.33
CA GLN A 29 1.69 -9.14 10.90
C GLN A 29 2.88 -8.20 10.75
N ARG A 30 3.73 -8.18 11.77
CA ARG A 30 4.94 -7.39 11.79
C ARG A 30 6.00 -8.15 12.56
N ASP A 31 7.12 -8.38 11.90
CA ASP A 31 8.36 -8.87 12.50
C ASP A 31 9.42 -7.75 12.43
N ASP A 32 10.59 -7.95 13.02
CA ASP A 32 11.67 -6.95 13.02
C ASP A 32 12.17 -6.58 11.62
N THR A 33 11.88 -7.40 10.62
CA THR A 33 12.39 -7.27 9.24
C THR A 33 11.31 -6.96 8.21
N ARG A 34 10.02 -7.16 8.52
CA ARG A 34 8.93 -7.08 7.54
C ARG A 34 7.60 -6.71 8.16
N ALA A 35 6.77 -6.02 7.39
CA ALA A 35 5.36 -5.78 7.69
C ALA A 35 4.48 -6.38 6.58
N LEU A 36 3.43 -7.08 7.00
CA LEU A 36 2.41 -7.64 6.12
C LEU A 36 1.11 -6.86 6.29
N PHE A 37 0.62 -6.31 5.19
CA PHE A 37 -0.67 -5.67 5.09
C PHE A 37 -1.63 -6.57 4.30
N SER A 38 -2.84 -6.72 4.82
CA SER A 38 -3.95 -7.34 4.10
C SER A 38 -5.17 -6.46 4.29
N PHE A 39 -5.70 -5.93 3.20
CA PHE A 39 -6.80 -4.97 3.21
C PHE A 39 -7.67 -5.13 1.97
N ARG A 40 -8.89 -4.58 2.02
CA ARG A 40 -9.74 -4.52 0.83
C ARG A 40 -9.39 -3.28 0.00
N LEU A 41 -9.47 -3.42 -1.32
CA LEU A 41 -9.13 -2.36 -2.28
C LEU A 41 -9.99 -1.09 -2.14
N ASP A 42 -11.18 -1.19 -1.55
CA ASP A 42 -12.12 -0.10 -1.29
C ASP A 42 -11.94 0.55 0.10
N THR A 43 -10.93 0.13 0.87
CA THR A 43 -10.73 0.57 2.27
C THR A 43 -9.37 1.23 2.49
N CYS A 44 -9.08 1.65 3.72
CA CYS A 44 -7.77 2.16 4.16
C CYS A 44 -7.26 3.38 3.37
N GLY A 45 -8.19 4.23 2.92
CA GLY A 45 -7.86 5.42 2.11
C GLY A 45 -7.38 5.08 0.69
N THR A 46 -7.53 3.83 0.23
CA THR A 46 -7.12 3.45 -1.13
C THR A 46 -7.81 4.33 -2.17
N ARG A 47 -7.01 4.93 -3.05
CA ARG A 47 -7.46 5.79 -4.13
C ARG A 47 -7.75 4.93 -5.35
N VAL A 48 -8.81 5.27 -6.05
CA VAL A 48 -9.24 4.56 -7.25
C VAL A 48 -9.13 5.51 -8.43
N GLN A 49 -8.47 5.07 -9.49
CA GLN A 49 -8.37 5.78 -10.75
C GLN A 49 -8.90 4.87 -11.86
N PHE A 50 -9.71 5.46 -12.73
CA PHE A 50 -10.28 4.78 -13.88
C PHE A 50 -9.68 5.40 -15.14
N ASP A 51 -9.14 4.56 -16.00
CA ASP A 51 -8.70 4.89 -17.35
C ASP A 51 -9.54 4.08 -18.36
N TYR A 52 -9.41 4.37 -19.66
CA TYR A 52 -10.22 3.75 -20.73
C TYR A 52 -10.16 2.21 -20.77
N GLN A 53 -9.08 1.60 -20.29
CA GLN A 53 -8.88 0.16 -20.33
C GLN A 53 -8.62 -0.48 -18.97
N HIS A 54 -8.31 0.33 -17.95
CA HIS A 54 -7.81 -0.17 -16.67
C HIS A 54 -8.44 0.54 -15.48
N LEU A 55 -8.70 -0.23 -14.44
CA LEU A 55 -8.98 0.26 -13.10
C LEU A 55 -7.72 0.12 -12.25
N THR A 56 -7.25 1.22 -11.69
CA THR A 56 -6.05 1.27 -10.86
C THR A 56 -6.42 1.63 -9.44
N TYR A 57 -6.05 0.76 -8.50
CA TYR A 57 -6.09 1.03 -7.07
C TYR A 57 -4.70 1.39 -6.58
N GLU A 58 -4.60 2.50 -5.87
CA GLU A 58 -3.35 2.98 -5.29
C GLU A 58 -3.50 3.23 -3.80
N ASN A 59 -2.61 2.68 -3.00
CA ASN A 59 -2.47 3.00 -1.58
C ASN A 59 -1.00 3.31 -1.29
N GLU A 60 -0.75 3.89 -0.13
CA GLU A 60 0.58 4.28 0.30
C GLU A 60 0.85 3.77 1.70
N ILE A 61 2.01 3.14 1.88
CA ILE A 61 2.52 2.72 3.17
C ILE A 61 3.48 3.81 3.65
N THR A 62 3.16 4.40 4.80
CA THR A 62 4.03 5.34 5.49
C THR A 62 4.78 4.61 6.59
N VAL A 63 6.10 4.75 6.57
CA VAL A 63 7.02 4.19 7.56
C VAL A 63 7.70 5.39 8.24
N GLU A 64 7.38 5.61 9.50
CA GLU A 64 8.03 6.62 10.35
C GLU A 64 9.08 5.96 11.22
N ASN A 65 10.30 6.47 11.11
CA ASN A 65 11.44 5.98 11.85
C ASN A 65 11.96 7.07 12.78
N THR A 66 12.19 6.69 14.03
CA THR A 66 12.93 7.52 14.99
C THR A 66 14.40 7.15 14.90
N ILE A 67 15.20 8.04 14.31
CA ILE A 67 16.66 7.93 14.34
C ILE A 67 17.11 8.63 15.62
N GLN A 68 17.85 7.93 16.48
CA GLN A 68 18.27 8.42 17.79
C GLN A 68 19.15 9.69 17.74
N SER A 69 19.63 10.05 16.55
CA SER A 69 20.50 11.19 16.26
C SER A 69 19.79 12.36 15.54
N VAL A 70 18.49 12.28 15.23
CA VAL A 70 17.77 13.31 14.47
C VAL A 70 16.54 13.77 15.26
N GLU A 71 16.40 15.08 15.49
CA GLU A 71 15.28 15.71 16.22
C GLU A 71 13.90 15.50 15.56
N ALA A 72 13.88 15.19 14.25
CA ALA A 72 12.67 14.94 13.48
C ALA A 72 12.60 13.48 12.96
N PRO A 73 11.42 12.82 13.04
CA PRO A 73 11.24 11.47 12.53
C PRO A 73 11.35 11.44 10.99
N VAL A 74 12.13 10.50 10.46
CA VAL A 74 12.27 10.28 9.02
C VAL A 74 11.06 9.49 8.54
N LYS A 75 10.35 10.01 7.52
CA LYS A 75 9.19 9.36 6.92
C LYS A 75 9.53 8.84 5.53
N THR A 76 9.45 7.52 5.36
CA THR A 76 9.56 6.86 4.07
C THR A 76 8.17 6.49 3.56
N ARG A 77 7.93 6.72 2.26
CA ARG A 77 6.64 6.47 1.61
C ARG A 77 6.84 5.41 0.52
N VAL A 78 6.01 4.37 0.58
CA VAL A 78 6.01 3.28 -0.39
C VAL A 78 4.65 3.22 -1.04
N THR A 79 4.59 3.40 -2.35
CA THR A 79 3.32 3.35 -3.10
C THR A 79 3.05 1.92 -3.54
N VAL A 80 1.85 1.44 -3.25
CA VAL A 80 1.34 0.13 -3.69
C VAL A 80 0.30 0.40 -4.76
N ARG A 81 0.47 -0.19 -5.93
CA ARG A 81 -0.46 -0.07 -7.06
C ARG A 81 -0.96 -1.44 -7.47
N CYS A 82 -2.26 -1.58 -7.69
CA CYS A 82 -2.91 -2.77 -8.25
C CYS A 82 -3.73 -2.37 -9.47
N VAL A 83 -3.46 -2.99 -10.62
CA VAL A 83 -4.10 -2.66 -11.90
C VAL A 83 -4.95 -3.84 -12.37
N TYR A 84 -6.18 -3.55 -12.79
CA TYR A 84 -7.15 -4.52 -13.29
C TYR A 84 -7.66 -4.11 -14.68
N PRO A 85 -7.67 -5.00 -15.67
CA PRO A 85 -8.29 -4.72 -16.96
C PRO A 85 -9.81 -4.65 -16.81
N LEU A 86 -10.44 -3.66 -17.45
CA LEU A 86 -11.90 -3.49 -17.37
C LEU A 86 -12.68 -4.63 -18.02
N SER A 87 -12.10 -5.24 -19.06
CA SER A 87 -12.69 -6.40 -19.74
C SER A 87 -12.85 -7.62 -18.83
N GLY A 88 -12.07 -7.71 -17.74
CA GLY A 88 -12.13 -8.82 -16.77
C GLY A 88 -12.98 -8.51 -15.53
N LEU A 89 -13.71 -7.39 -15.52
CA LEU A 89 -14.50 -6.95 -14.36
C LEU A 89 -15.98 -7.27 -14.54
N HIS A 90 -16.47 -8.21 -13.74
CA HIS A 90 -17.84 -8.72 -13.84
C HIS A 90 -18.87 -7.83 -13.15
N LYS A 91 -18.45 -7.12 -12.10
CA LYS A 91 -19.31 -6.23 -11.30
C LYS A 91 -18.52 -5.00 -10.88
N LEU A 92 -18.79 -3.88 -11.54
CA LEU A 92 -18.31 -2.56 -11.12
C LEU A 92 -19.47 -1.60 -10.85
N PHE A 93 -20.48 -1.61 -11.72
CA PHE A 93 -21.42 -0.50 -11.81
C PHE A 93 -22.79 -0.74 -11.15
N ALA A 94 -23.20 -1.99 -10.88
CA ALA A 94 -24.53 -2.28 -10.32
C ALA A 94 -24.57 -2.41 -8.79
N TYR A 95 -23.48 -2.81 -8.12
CA TYR A 95 -23.51 -3.16 -6.68
C TYR A 95 -22.38 -2.56 -5.83
N ARG A 96 -21.51 -1.71 -6.40
CA ARG A 96 -20.26 -1.23 -5.76
C ARG A 96 -19.40 -2.36 -5.16
N ARG A 97 -19.50 -3.56 -5.72
CA ARG A 97 -18.83 -4.75 -5.22
C ARG A 97 -17.86 -5.23 -6.29
N PHE A 98 -16.58 -4.97 -6.05
CA PHE A 98 -15.50 -5.34 -6.94
C PHE A 98 -15.34 -6.87 -7.00
N GLU A 99 -15.55 -7.44 -8.19
CA GLU A 99 -15.36 -8.85 -8.49
C GLU A 99 -14.67 -8.97 -9.85
N ALA A 100 -13.51 -9.62 -9.85
CA ALA A 100 -12.64 -9.77 -11.02
C ALA A 100 -12.32 -11.25 -11.21
N ASP A 101 -12.38 -11.73 -12.45
CA ASP A 101 -12.11 -13.12 -12.80
C ASP A 101 -10.61 -13.45 -12.79
N THR A 102 -9.78 -12.42 -12.92
CA THR A 102 -8.31 -12.53 -12.92
C THR A 102 -7.70 -11.73 -11.76
N PRO A 103 -6.63 -12.24 -11.13
CA PRO A 103 -5.82 -11.45 -10.21
C PRO A 103 -5.31 -10.17 -10.88
N GLY A 104 -5.30 -9.06 -10.14
CA GLY A 104 -4.73 -7.81 -10.61
C GLY A 104 -3.20 -7.84 -10.58
N PHE A 105 -2.59 -6.99 -11.40
CA PHE A 105 -1.13 -6.84 -11.41
C PHE A 105 -0.72 -5.83 -10.34
N GLY A 106 0.08 -6.28 -9.38
CA GLY A 106 0.62 -5.46 -8.29
C GLY A 106 1.98 -4.86 -8.61
N THR A 107 2.25 -3.63 -8.15
CA THR A 107 3.58 -3.02 -8.19
C THR A 107 3.84 -2.25 -6.90
N ILE A 108 5.05 -2.38 -6.36
CA ILE A 108 5.53 -1.62 -5.20
C ILE A 108 6.55 -0.61 -5.70
N LEU A 109 6.30 0.68 -5.48
CA LEU A 109 7.17 1.77 -5.87
C LEU A 109 7.75 2.42 -4.61
N THR A 110 9.05 2.23 -4.37
CA THR A 110 9.78 2.90 -3.31
C THR A 110 10.31 4.24 -3.82
N ARG A 111 9.86 5.36 -3.26
CA ARG A 111 10.49 6.65 -3.53
C ARG A 111 11.74 6.77 -2.66
N VAL A 112 12.91 6.52 -3.23
CA VAL A 112 14.18 6.85 -2.59
C VAL A 112 14.34 8.37 -2.68
N PRO A 113 14.59 9.09 -1.57
CA PRO A 113 14.90 10.50 -1.64
C PRO A 113 16.16 10.68 -2.51
N VAL A 114 16.03 11.46 -3.58
CA VAL A 114 17.19 11.86 -4.40
C VAL A 114 18.05 12.76 -3.52
N LYS A 115 19.32 12.39 -3.37
CA LYS A 115 20.33 13.10 -2.57
C LYS A 115 20.65 14.47 -3.16
#